data_AF-A0A430JAA8-F1
#
_entry.id   AF-A0A430JAA8-F1
#
_cell.length_a   1.000
_cell.length_b   1.000
_cell.length_c   1.000
_cell.angle_alpha   90.00
_cell.angle_beta   90.00
_cell.angle_gamma   90.00
#
_symmetry.space_group_name_H-M   'P 1'
#
loop_
_entity.id
_entity.type
_entity.pdbx_description
1 polymer ?
#
loop_
_entity_poly.entity_id
_entity_poly.type
_entity_poly.pdbx_seq_one_letter_code
_entity_poly.pdbx_strand_id
1 'polypeptide(L)'
;MPNNHNNSQLNEVVMSWEQYLNRSVPFMKELADRFYRSIEQQPWGELPQLTEAILWIFQVYETLAQAGASSYAVWKDVEQVMSGISRELQALNDALSDKDPVAVGDIMNYEVLPKLEELHNLVSTIIKHEVVQ
;
A
#
# COMPACT_ATOMS: atom_id res chain seq x y z
N MET A 1 -33.47 15.01 -1.82
CA MET A 1 -32.41 14.53 -0.91
C MET A 1 -31.49 13.62 -1.71
N PRO A 2 -30.27 14.03 -2.08
CA PRO A 2 -29.29 13.09 -2.59
C PRO A 2 -28.23 12.75 -1.53
N ASN A 3 -27.60 11.58 -1.67
CA ASN A 3 -26.33 11.16 -1.04
C ASN A 3 -26.35 10.19 0.16
N ASN A 4 -27.27 9.23 0.24
CA ASN A 4 -27.06 8.05 1.12
C ASN A 4 -26.39 6.84 0.44
N HIS A 5 -26.41 6.75 -0.90
CA HIS A 5 -25.82 5.61 -1.64
C HIS A 5 -24.31 5.75 -1.91
N ASN A 6 -23.81 6.97 -2.16
CA ASN A 6 -22.38 7.18 -2.44
C ASN A 6 -21.51 6.84 -1.22
N ASN A 7 -21.99 7.15 -0.01
CA ASN A 7 -21.24 6.89 1.21
C ASN A 7 -21.12 5.38 1.47
N SER A 8 -22.16 4.57 1.23
CA SER A 8 -22.07 3.12 1.46
C SER A 8 -21.09 2.43 0.50
N GLN A 9 -21.07 2.83 -0.78
CA GLN A 9 -20.15 2.27 -1.77
C GLN A 9 -18.69 2.66 -1.49
N LEU A 10 -18.44 3.92 -1.14
CA LEU A 10 -17.11 4.37 -0.73
C LEU A 10 -16.63 3.62 0.52
N ASN A 11 -17.52 3.44 1.51
CA ASN A 11 -17.20 2.73 2.74
C ASN A 11 -16.82 1.27 2.47
N GLU A 12 -17.52 0.56 1.58
CA GLU A 12 -17.16 -0.80 1.16
C GLU A 12 -15.77 -0.86 0.51
N VAL A 13 -15.44 0.11 -0.35
CA VAL A 13 -14.13 0.18 -1.01
C VAL A 13 -13.02 0.45 0.01
N VAL A 14 -13.20 1.41 0.93
CA VAL A 14 -12.22 1.69 2.00
C VAL A 14 -12.03 0.47 2.91
N MET A 15 -13.11 -0.22 3.28
CA MET A 15 -13.01 -1.47 4.07
C MET A 15 -12.25 -2.57 3.32
N SER A 16 -12.48 -2.70 2.01
CA SER A 16 -11.71 -3.65 1.20
C SER A 16 -10.22 -3.29 1.18
N TRP A 17 -9.90 -1.99 1.16
CA TRP A 17 -8.54 -1.49 1.20
C TRP A 17 -7.84 -1.89 2.49
N GLU A 18 -8.49 -1.67 3.64
CA GLU A 18 -7.97 -2.05 4.95
C GLU A 18 -7.74 -3.56 5.04
N GLN A 19 -8.71 -4.37 4.60
CA GLN A 19 -8.59 -5.82 4.61
C GLN A 19 -7.40 -6.30 3.76
N TYR A 20 -7.14 -5.64 2.64
CA TYR A 20 -6.00 -5.96 1.80
C TYR A 20 -4.68 -5.55 2.44
N LEU A 21 -4.59 -4.33 2.97
CA LEU A 21 -3.39 -3.85 3.68
C LEU A 21 -3.05 -4.74 4.88
N ASN A 22 -4.06 -5.21 5.63
CA ASN A 22 -3.89 -6.17 6.73
C ASN A 22 -3.22 -7.49 6.32
N ARG A 23 -3.37 -7.92 5.06
CA ARG A 23 -2.72 -9.13 4.52
C ARG A 23 -1.39 -8.83 3.86
N SER A 24 -1.35 -7.74 3.10
CA SER A 24 -0.23 -7.39 2.23
C SER A 24 0.96 -6.82 3.01
N VAL A 25 0.73 -6.05 4.07
CA VAL A 25 1.82 -5.50 4.91
C VAL A 25 2.64 -6.62 5.57
N PRO A 26 2.03 -7.61 6.27
CA PRO A 26 2.80 -8.74 6.82
C PRO A 26 3.53 -9.56 5.75
N PHE A 27 2.89 -9.82 4.62
CA PHE A 27 3.52 -10.54 3.51
C PHE A 27 4.74 -9.79 2.97
N MET A 28 4.62 -8.48 2.74
CA MET A 28 5.72 -7.64 2.25
C MET A 28 6.88 -7.57 3.25
N LYS A 29 6.59 -7.54 4.55
CA LYS A 29 7.61 -7.63 5.60
C LYS A 29 8.38 -8.94 5.53
N GLU A 30 7.69 -10.08 5.45
CA GLU A 30 8.33 -11.39 5.32
C GLU A 30 9.14 -11.51 4.02
N LEU A 31 8.64 -10.94 2.93
CA LEU A 31 9.34 -10.91 1.65
C LEU A 31 10.62 -10.08 1.74
N ALA A 32 10.55 -8.88 2.32
CA ALA A 32 11.68 -7.98 2.49
C ALA A 32 12.79 -8.62 3.34
N ASP A 33 12.44 -9.27 4.46
CA ASP A 33 13.39 -9.96 5.34
C ASP A 33 14.13 -11.11 4.65
N ARG A 34 13.51 -11.75 3.64
CA ARG A 34 14.12 -12.87 2.93
C ARG A 34 15.18 -12.45 1.91
N PHE A 35 15.23 -11.18 1.50
CA PHE A 35 16.32 -10.69 0.65
C PHE A 35 17.69 -10.69 1.34
N TYR A 36 17.73 -10.64 2.68
CA TYR A 36 18.97 -10.77 3.45
C TYR A 36 19.44 -12.22 3.67
N ARG A 37 18.65 -13.22 3.23
CA ARG A 37 19.04 -14.64 3.35
C ARG A 37 20.01 -15.03 2.24
N SER A 38 20.48 -16.28 2.26
CA SER A 38 21.42 -16.76 1.24
C SER A 38 20.86 -16.58 -0.17
N ILE A 39 21.74 -16.43 -1.17
CA ILE A 39 21.36 -16.18 -2.57
C ILE A 39 20.34 -17.21 -3.08
N GLU A 40 20.50 -18.48 -2.70
CA GLU A 40 19.59 -19.58 -3.06
C GLU A 40 18.18 -19.46 -2.44
N GLN A 41 18.04 -18.66 -1.38
CA GLN A 41 16.80 -18.43 -0.64
C GLN A 41 16.17 -17.07 -0.94
N GLN A 42 16.75 -16.29 -1.87
CA GLN A 42 16.20 -15.00 -2.26
C GLN A 42 14.86 -15.19 -2.98
N PRO A 43 13.85 -14.38 -2.65
CA PRO A 43 12.47 -14.64 -3.05
C PRO A 43 12.13 -14.06 -4.43
N TRP A 44 13.04 -14.13 -5.40
CA TRP A 44 12.86 -13.57 -6.74
C TRP A 44 11.58 -14.05 -7.45
N GLY A 45 11.17 -15.30 -7.18
CA GLY A 45 9.94 -15.88 -7.72
C GLY A 45 8.64 -15.27 -7.18
N GLU A 46 8.70 -14.48 -6.11
CA GLU A 46 7.55 -13.86 -5.45
C GLU A 46 7.37 -12.38 -5.83
N LEU A 47 8.30 -11.81 -6.60
CA LEU A 47 8.19 -10.45 -7.13
C LEU A 47 6.88 -10.17 -7.92
N PRO A 48 6.34 -11.12 -8.72
CA PRO A 48 5.04 -10.90 -9.37
C PRO A 48 3.92 -10.63 -8.35
N GLN A 49 3.96 -11.32 -7.21
CA GLN A 49 2.95 -11.22 -6.16
C GLN A 49 3.07 -9.90 -5.40
N LEU A 50 4.30 -9.43 -5.16
CA LEU A 50 4.58 -8.08 -4.66
C LEU A 50 4.02 -7.01 -5.61
N THR A 51 4.30 -7.16 -6.91
CA THR A 51 3.86 -6.21 -7.95
C THR A 51 2.34 -6.14 -8.01
N GLU A 52 1.66 -7.29 -7.98
CA GLU A 52 0.20 -7.35 -7.93
C GLU A 52 -0.36 -6.64 -6.70
N ALA A 53 0.24 -6.85 -5.53
CA ALA A 53 -0.19 -6.21 -4.29
C ALA A 53 -0.09 -4.69 -4.33
N ILE A 54 1.02 -4.18 -4.88
CA ILE A 54 1.22 -2.75 -5.08
C ILE A 54 0.20 -2.19 -6.07
N LEU A 55 0.05 -2.82 -7.24
CA LEU A 55 -0.88 -2.35 -8.27
C LEU A 55 -2.31 -2.26 -7.74
N TRP A 56 -2.73 -3.24 -6.94
CA TRP A 56 -4.05 -3.24 -6.32
C TRP A 56 -4.24 -2.07 -5.36
N ILE A 57 -3.22 -1.75 -4.53
CA ILE A 57 -3.25 -0.60 -3.61
C ILE A 57 -3.43 0.71 -4.39
N PHE A 58 -2.68 0.90 -5.48
CA PHE A 58 -2.82 2.09 -6.34
C PHE A 58 -4.18 2.16 -7.03
N GLN A 59 -4.70 1.03 -7.52
CA GLN A 59 -6.00 0.99 -8.16
C GLN A 59 -7.13 1.39 -7.21
N VAL A 60 -7.09 0.94 -5.95
CA VAL A 60 -8.09 1.30 -4.95
C VAL A 60 -7.99 2.77 -4.58
N TYR A 61 -6.77 3.28 -4.38
CA TYR A 61 -6.54 4.71 -4.16
C TYR A 61 -7.14 5.57 -5.27
N GLU A 62 -6.86 5.26 -6.54
CA GLU A 62 -7.41 5.98 -7.70
C GLU A 62 -8.95 5.91 -7.75
N THR A 63 -9.51 4.74 -7.45
CA THR A 63 -10.96 4.54 -7.41
C THR A 63 -11.61 5.43 -6.36
N LEU A 64 -11.02 5.50 -5.16
CA LEU A 64 -11.50 6.35 -4.07
C LEU A 64 -11.33 7.84 -4.39
N ALA A 65 -10.20 8.24 -4.97
CA ALA A 65 -9.94 9.62 -5.39
C ALA A 65 -11.03 10.12 -6.35
N GLN A 66 -11.35 9.31 -7.37
CA GLN A 66 -12.36 9.62 -8.39
C GLN A 66 -13.79 9.60 -7.82
N ALA A 67 -14.04 8.80 -6.79
CA ALA A 67 -15.34 8.66 -6.16
C ALA A 67 -15.64 9.70 -5.06
N GLY A 68 -14.70 10.63 -4.78
CA GLY A 68 -14.91 11.76 -3.86
C GLY A 68 -14.36 11.56 -2.44
N ALA A 69 -13.42 10.63 -2.26
CA ALA A 69 -12.73 10.41 -0.98
C ALA A 69 -11.91 11.62 -0.50
N SER A 70 -11.69 12.62 -1.35
CA SER A 70 -11.09 13.92 -0.99
C SER A 70 -11.86 14.70 0.09
N SER A 71 -13.09 14.29 0.40
CA SER A 71 -13.86 14.82 1.53
C SER A 71 -13.43 14.26 2.89
N TYR A 72 -12.70 13.13 2.94
CA TYR A 72 -12.23 12.56 4.20
C TYR A 72 -11.16 13.45 4.85
N ALA A 73 -11.25 13.62 6.16
CA ALA A 73 -10.40 14.56 6.90
C ALA A 73 -8.89 14.30 6.73
N VAL A 74 -8.49 13.04 6.60
CA VAL A 74 -7.08 12.61 6.46
C VAL A 74 -6.66 12.34 5.02
N TRP A 75 -7.50 12.64 4.03
CA TRP A 75 -7.23 12.27 2.63
C TRP A 75 -5.94 12.90 2.08
N LYS A 76 -5.65 14.15 2.45
CA LYS A 76 -4.41 14.82 2.04
C LYS A 76 -3.15 14.06 2.49
N ASP A 77 -3.20 13.47 3.68
CA ASP A 77 -2.10 12.66 4.21
C ASP A 77 -1.99 11.35 3.42
N VAL A 78 -3.12 10.74 3.03
CA VAL A 78 -3.16 9.57 2.13
C VAL A 78 -2.49 9.90 0.79
N GLU A 79 -2.82 11.03 0.16
CA GLU A 79 -2.20 11.48 -1.10
C GLU A 79 -0.69 11.64 -0.96
N GLN A 80 -0.23 12.24 0.14
CA GLN A 80 1.20 12.42 0.42
C GLN A 80 1.92 11.07 0.59
N VAL A 81 1.33 10.14 1.33
CA VAL A 81 1.88 8.80 1.53
C VAL A 81 1.91 8.00 0.23
N MET A 82 0.84 8.03 -0.58
CA MET A 82 0.78 7.36 -1.88
C MET A 82 1.82 7.91 -2.86
N SER A 83 2.02 9.23 -2.88
CA SER A 83 3.12 9.86 -3.62
C SER A 83 4.49 9.41 -3.13
N GLY A 84 4.64 9.25 -1.81
CA GLY A 84 5.83 8.69 -1.19
C GLY A 84 6.10 7.25 -1.62
N ILE A 85 5.11 6.37 -1.54
CA ILE A 85 5.21 4.97 -2.00
C ILE A 85 5.63 4.93 -3.46
N SER A 86 5.03 5.75 -4.32
CA SER A 86 5.37 5.81 -5.74
C SER A 86 6.85 6.14 -5.98
N ARG A 87 7.46 7.03 -5.18
CA ARG A 87 8.89 7.36 -5.27
C ARG A 87 9.77 6.18 -4.86
N GLU A 88 9.49 5.53 -3.73
CA GLU A 88 10.33 4.41 -3.27
C GLU A 88 10.20 3.20 -4.21
N LEU A 89 9.06 3.03 -4.87
CA LEU A 89 8.90 1.99 -5.88
C LEU A 89 9.75 2.23 -7.14
N GLN A 90 10.05 3.48 -7.48
CA GLN A 90 11.00 3.79 -8.55
C GLN A 90 12.41 3.34 -8.13
N ALA A 91 12.84 3.69 -6.92
CA ALA A 91 14.13 3.24 -6.38
C ALA A 91 14.21 1.70 -6.29
N LEU A 92 13.12 1.05 -5.86
CA LEU A 92 13.03 -0.41 -5.82
C LEU A 92 13.19 -1.03 -7.21
N ASN A 93 12.55 -0.45 -8.22
CA ASN A 93 12.65 -0.93 -9.59
C ASN A 93 14.08 -0.82 -10.15
N ASP A 94 14.81 0.23 -9.78
CA ASP A 94 16.22 0.39 -10.15
C ASP A 94 17.07 -0.70 -9.47
N ALA A 95 16.90 -0.93 -8.17
CA ALA A 95 17.60 -1.99 -7.44
C ALA A 95 17.29 -3.41 -7.95
N LEU A 96 16.04 -3.67 -8.35
CA LEU A 96 15.62 -4.92 -8.99
C LEU A 96 16.31 -5.11 -10.35
N SER A 97 16.47 -4.03 -11.12
CA SER A 97 17.14 -4.06 -12.43
C SER A 97 18.63 -4.37 -12.29
N ASP A 98 19.27 -3.83 -11.26
CA ASP A 98 20.67 -4.08 -10.93
C ASP A 98 20.92 -5.43 -10.24
N LYS A 99 19.83 -6.16 -9.89
CA LYS A 99 19.86 -7.43 -9.16
C LYS A 99 20.65 -7.35 -7.86
N ASP A 100 20.55 -6.22 -7.16
CA ASP A 100 21.17 -6.01 -5.84
C ASP A 100 20.18 -6.43 -4.74
N PRO A 101 20.31 -7.64 -4.17
CA PRO A 101 19.38 -8.12 -3.15
C PRO A 101 19.46 -7.32 -1.84
N VAL A 102 20.62 -6.72 -1.53
CA VAL A 102 20.78 -5.93 -0.31
C VAL A 102 20.02 -4.62 -0.48
N ALA A 103 20.21 -3.92 -1.60
CA ALA A 103 19.46 -2.70 -1.90
C ALA A 103 17.95 -2.95 -1.99
N VAL A 104 17.52 -4.06 -2.61
CA VAL A 104 16.11 -4.45 -2.64
C VAL A 104 15.57 -4.67 -1.23
N GLY A 105 16.30 -5.40 -0.38
CA GLY A 105 15.94 -5.63 1.01
C GLY A 105 15.86 -4.34 1.84
N ASP A 106 16.82 -3.42 1.65
CA ASP A 106 16.89 -2.13 2.34
C ASP A 106 15.70 -1.23 1.95
N ILE A 107 15.47 -1.03 0.65
CA ILE A 107 14.38 -0.20 0.14
C ILE A 107 13.03 -0.76 0.59
N MET A 108 12.83 -2.08 0.49
CA MET A 108 11.59 -2.69 0.94
C MET A 108 11.35 -2.50 2.45
N ASN A 109 12.35 -2.76 3.29
CA ASN A 109 12.20 -2.73 4.76
C ASN A 109 12.13 -1.32 5.34
N TYR A 110 12.94 -0.40 4.82
CA TYR A 110 13.15 0.90 5.46
C TYR A 110 12.47 2.05 4.72
N GLU A 111 12.03 1.85 3.48
CA GLU A 111 11.42 2.92 2.67
C GLU A 111 9.96 2.59 2.29
N VAL A 112 9.72 1.42 1.68
CA VAL A 112 8.38 1.02 1.21
C VAL A 112 7.49 0.58 2.37
N LEU A 113 7.93 -0.36 3.20
CA LEU A 113 7.14 -0.93 4.28
C LEU A 113 6.64 0.12 5.30
N PRO A 114 7.48 1.07 5.79
CA PRO A 114 7.01 2.08 6.73
C PRO A 114 5.90 2.96 6.16
N LYS A 115 5.94 3.27 4.86
CA LYS A 115 4.87 4.04 4.20
C LYS A 115 3.59 3.25 4.02
N LEU A 116 3.70 1.95 3.77
CA LEU A 116 2.52 1.07 3.72
C LEU A 116 1.87 0.91 5.09
N GLU A 117 2.66 0.85 6.16
CA GLU A 117 2.17 0.87 7.54
C GLU A 117 1.49 2.21 7.87
N GLU A 118 2.07 3.33 7.44
CA GLU A 118 1.47 4.66 7.55
C GLU A 118 0.14 4.75 6.80
N LEU A 119 0.10 4.28 5.55
CA LEU A 119 -1.13 4.19 4.74
C LEU A 119 -2.20 3.37 5.45
N HIS A 120 -1.83 2.21 5.99
CA HIS A 120 -2.74 1.35 6.72
C HIS A 120 -3.36 2.07 7.93
N ASN A 121 -2.56 2.80 8.71
CA ASN A 121 -3.05 3.59 9.84
C ASN A 121 -4.02 4.70 9.41
N LEU A 122 -3.74 5.37 8.29
CA LEU A 122 -4.62 6.40 7.73
C LEU A 122 -5.94 5.80 7.25
N VAL A 123 -5.91 4.66 6.55
CA VAL A 123 -7.12 3.94 6.10
C VAL A 123 -7.96 3.50 7.29
N SER A 124 -7.37 2.91 8.34
CA SER A 124 -8.10 2.58 9.56
C SER A 124 -8.68 3.82 10.27
N THR A 125 -8.04 4.99 10.12
CA THR A 125 -8.55 6.26 10.65
C THR A 125 -9.79 6.73 9.88
N ILE A 126 -9.80 6.58 8.55
CA ILE A 126 -10.99 6.85 7.71
C ILE A 126 -12.14 5.95 8.17
N ILE A 127 -11.90 4.65 8.35
CA ILE A 127 -12.96 3.70 8.78
C ILE A 127 -13.57 4.10 10.12
N LYS A 128 -12.72 4.44 11.10
CA LYS A 128 -13.17 4.82 12.45
C LYS A 128 -14.07 6.07 12.46
N HIS A 129 -13.83 7.03 11.56
CA HIS A 129 -14.58 8.29 11.57
C HIS A 129 -15.75 8.33 10.58
N GLU A 130 -15.65 7.63 9.44
CA GLU A 130 -16.57 7.76 8.30
C GLU A 130 -17.48 6.53 8.12
N VAL A 131 -17.09 5.37 8.66
CA VAL A 131 -17.78 4.08 8.42
C VAL A 131 -18.52 3.57 9.65
N VAL A 132 -17.93 3.70 10.85
CA VAL A 132 -18.48 3.13 12.11
C VAL A 132 -19.41 4.12 12.84
N GLN A 133 -20.15 4.97 12.12
CA GLN A 133 -21.10 5.91 12.72
C GLN A 133 -22.42 5.26 13.13
#